data_AF-A0A357V302-F1
#
_entry.id   AF-A0A357V302-F1
#
_cell.length_a   1.000
_cell.length_b   1.000
_cell.length_c   1.000
_cell.angle_alpha   90.00
_cell.angle_beta   90.00
_cell.angle_gamma   90.00
#
_symmetry.space_group_name_H-M   'P 1'
#
loop_
_entity.id
_entity.type
_entity.pdbx_description
1 polymer ?
#
loop_
_entity_poly.entity_id
_entity_poly.type
_entity_poly.pdbx_seq_one_letter_code
_entity_poly.pdbx_strand_id
1 'polypeptide(L)'
;AAAHWRALFSDECDLSFRRQTALVRGRVAGDFWLWAGVIALVVYAASRNGDLVSAWSAALTLLLAWLALSAALRVGEALAEGIALARALPDLRPLLDAPLDPADASPGHDAAVVLEDLGFRYDGTADWALERVSLKLVPGDRLAVVGPSGSGKSTLLRLLLGFDPATRGRILVAGRNLEEIDLRAWRAGIGV
;
A
#
# COMPACT_ATOMS: atom_id res chain seq x y z
N ALA A 1 27.63 2.31 8.01
CA ALA A 1 26.70 1.69 7.04
C ALA A 1 25.25 1.67 7.54
N ALA A 2 24.91 0.98 8.64
CA ALA A 2 23.51 0.89 9.12
C ALA A 2 22.87 2.24 9.50
N ALA A 3 23.62 3.18 10.08
CA ALA A 3 23.11 4.51 10.41
C ALA A 3 22.76 5.36 9.18
N HIS A 4 23.50 5.18 8.08
CA HIS A 4 23.24 5.88 6.82
C HIS A 4 21.93 5.42 6.17
N TRP A 5 21.69 4.10 6.15
CA TRP A 5 20.45 3.55 5.59
C TRP A 5 19.21 3.90 6.42
N ARG A 6 19.33 3.98 7.76
CA ARG A 6 18.22 4.47 8.60
C ARG A 6 17.87 5.92 8.32
N ALA A 7 18.87 6.79 8.12
CA ALA A 7 18.63 8.20 7.82
C ALA A 7 17.93 8.39 6.46
N LEU A 8 18.33 7.63 5.43
CA LEU A 8 17.68 7.66 4.13
C LEU A 8 16.22 7.19 4.19
N PHE A 9 15.95 6.14 4.98
CA PHE A 9 14.58 5.65 5.15
C PHE A 9 13.68 6.65 5.89
N SER A 10 14.18 7.29 6.96
CA SER A 10 13.42 8.32 7.67
C SER A 10 13.11 9.54 6.80
N ASP A 11 14.04 9.96 5.95
CA ASP A 11 13.83 11.06 5.00
C ASP A 11 12.73 10.72 3.99
N GLU A 12 12.71 9.49 3.45
CA GLU A 12 11.68 9.06 2.50
C GLU A 12 10.29 9.02 3.16
N CYS A 13 10.19 8.52 4.39
CA CYS A 13 8.95 8.54 5.16
C CYS A 13 8.45 9.98 5.39
N ASP A 14 9.32 10.89 5.80
CA ASP A 14 8.98 12.30 6.02
C ASP A 14 8.54 13.01 4.74
N LEU A 15 9.20 12.73 3.60
CA LEU A 15 8.81 13.26 2.29
C LEU A 15 7.42 12.76 1.87
N SER A 16 7.12 11.48 2.07
CA SER A 16 5.82 10.90 1.74
C SER A 16 4.68 11.52 2.57
N PHE A 17 4.90 11.71 3.88
CA PHE A 17 3.94 12.33 4.78
C PHE A 17 3.74 13.83 4.49
N ARG A 18 4.81 14.56 4.19
CA ARG A 18 4.76 15.96 3.76
C ARG A 18 3.99 16.15 2.46
N ARG A 19 4.15 15.23 1.50
CA ARG A 19 3.42 15.26 0.23
C ARG A 19 1.92 15.06 0.42
N GLN A 20 1.50 14.10 1.25
CA GLN A 20 0.08 13.91 1.58
C GLN A 20 -0.52 15.12 2.28
N THR A 21 0.17 15.67 3.29
CA THR A 21 -0.31 16.84 4.02
C THR A 21 -0.34 18.11 3.17
N ALA A 22 0.61 18.29 2.24
CA ALA A 22 0.59 19.39 1.28
C ALA A 22 -0.60 19.32 0.32
N LEU A 23 -0.96 18.13 -0.17
CA LEU A 23 -2.11 17.93 -1.05
C LEU A 23 -3.44 18.25 -0.34
N VAL A 24 -3.60 17.78 0.91
CA VAL A 24 -4.79 18.09 1.72
C VAL A 24 -4.90 19.59 1.98
N ARG A 25 -3.81 20.25 2.36
CA ARG A 25 -3.78 21.71 2.55
C ARG A 25 -4.12 22.47 1.27
N GLY A 26 -3.58 22.05 0.14
CA GLY A 26 -3.88 22.65 -1.16
C GLY A 26 -5.37 22.57 -1.52
N ARG A 27 -6.00 21.42 -1.26
CA ARG A 27 -7.44 21.22 -1.50
C ARG A 27 -8.31 22.14 -0.64
N VAL A 28 -8.03 22.20 0.67
CA VAL A 28 -8.77 23.06 1.61
C VAL A 28 -8.63 24.53 1.25
N ALA A 29 -7.42 24.97 0.89
CA ALA A 29 -7.18 26.34 0.44
C ALA A 29 -7.93 26.67 -0.86
N GLY A 30 -7.95 25.73 -1.82
CA GLY A 30 -8.68 25.89 -3.09
C GLY A 30 -10.18 26.05 -2.88
N ASP A 31 -10.79 25.18 -2.05
CA ASP A 31 -12.21 25.27 -1.73
C ASP A 31 -12.55 26.62 -1.08
N PHE A 32 -11.74 27.08 -0.13
CA PHE A 32 -11.94 28.38 0.52
C PHE A 32 -11.97 29.55 -0.48
N TRP A 33 -11.01 29.62 -1.40
CA TRP A 33 -10.94 30.70 -2.39
C TRP A 33 -12.09 30.66 -3.39
N LEU A 34 -12.53 29.46 -3.79
CA LEU A 34 -13.69 29.29 -4.65
C LEU A 34 -14.95 29.87 -3.98
N TRP A 35 -15.17 29.55 -2.71
CA TRP A 35 -16.31 30.05 -1.95
C TRP A 35 -16.29 31.56 -1.71
N ALA A 36 -15.11 32.12 -1.39
CA ALA A 36 -14.93 33.56 -1.29
C ALA A 36 -15.28 34.27 -2.61
N GLY A 37 -14.90 33.69 -3.75
CA GLY A 37 -15.24 34.19 -5.09
C GLY A 37 -16.74 34.17 -5.38
N VAL A 38 -17.45 33.09 -5.02
CA VAL A 38 -18.91 32.99 -5.18
C VAL A 38 -19.62 34.07 -4.36
N ILE A 39 -19.22 34.28 -3.11
CA ILE A 39 -19.81 35.32 -2.25
C ILE A 39 -19.57 36.72 -2.84
N ALA A 40 -18.35 37.00 -3.29
CA ALA A 40 -18.01 38.28 -3.93
C ALA A 40 -18.83 38.53 -5.20
N LEU A 41 -19.04 37.49 -6.02
CA LEU A 41 -19.86 37.57 -7.23
C LEU A 41 -21.33 37.88 -6.90
N VAL A 42 -21.89 37.26 -5.86
CA VAL A 42 -23.27 37.53 -5.41
C VAL A 42 -23.43 38.96 -4.93
N VAL A 43 -22.50 39.44 -4.11
CA VAL A 43 -22.50 40.83 -3.62
C VAL A 43 -22.37 41.81 -4.79
N TYR A 44 -21.50 41.52 -5.76
CA TYR A 44 -21.34 42.33 -6.95
C TYR A 44 -22.63 42.35 -7.80
N ALA A 45 -23.22 41.19 -8.08
CA ALA A 45 -24.48 41.09 -8.84
C ALA A 45 -25.63 41.83 -8.15
N ALA A 46 -25.74 41.70 -6.82
CA ALA A 46 -26.74 42.41 -6.03
C ALA A 46 -26.53 43.93 -6.05
N SER A 47 -25.29 44.42 -6.00
CA SER A 47 -24.99 45.86 -6.07
C SER A 47 -25.28 46.48 -7.44
N ARG A 48 -25.25 45.69 -8.52
CA ARG A 48 -25.58 46.13 -9.88
C ARG A 48 -27.08 46.17 -10.15
N ASN A 49 -27.81 45.14 -9.70
CA ASN A 49 -29.23 44.98 -10.01
C ASN A 49 -30.16 45.54 -8.91
N GLY A 50 -29.64 45.88 -7.74
CA GLY A 50 -30.42 46.34 -6.59
C GLY A 50 -31.29 45.26 -5.94
N ASP A 51 -31.28 44.04 -6.48
CA ASP A 51 -32.04 42.90 -5.99
C ASP A 51 -31.10 41.79 -5.50
N LEU A 52 -30.98 41.73 -4.17
CA LEU A 52 -30.16 40.77 -3.46
C LEU A 52 -30.77 39.35 -3.53
N VAL A 53 -32.10 39.24 -3.62
CA VAL A 53 -32.81 37.95 -3.52
C VAL A 53 -32.62 37.11 -4.78
N SER A 54 -32.66 37.72 -5.96
CA SER A 54 -32.39 37.02 -7.23
C SER A 54 -30.93 36.57 -7.34
N ALA A 55 -29.98 37.39 -6.88
CA ALA A 55 -28.56 37.03 -6.88
C ALA A 55 -28.25 35.84 -5.94
N TRP A 56 -28.82 35.83 -4.73
CA TRP A 56 -28.64 34.73 -3.79
C TRP A 56 -29.34 33.44 -4.22
N SER A 57 -30.56 33.55 -4.77
CA SER A 57 -31.27 32.35 -5.25
C SER A 57 -30.53 31.69 -6.41
N ALA A 58 -29.96 32.44 -7.35
CA ALA A 58 -29.11 31.91 -8.41
C ALA A 58 -27.82 31.24 -7.89
N ALA A 59 -27.18 31.81 -6.88
CA ALA A 59 -26.01 31.18 -6.26
C ALA A 59 -26.38 29.90 -5.50
N LEU A 60 -27.52 29.89 -4.82
CA LEU A 60 -28.02 28.70 -4.14
C LEU A 60 -28.37 27.58 -5.12
N THR A 61 -29.00 27.88 -6.26
CA THR A 61 -29.29 26.85 -7.27
C THR A 61 -28.02 26.27 -7.89
N LEU A 62 -27.04 27.12 -8.22
CA LEU A 62 -25.73 26.66 -8.71
C LEU A 62 -24.99 25.81 -7.67
N LEU A 63 -25.07 26.19 -6.39
CA LEU A 63 -24.52 25.39 -5.31
C LEU A 63 -25.20 24.01 -5.21
N LEU A 64 -26.53 23.98 -5.15
CA LEU A 64 -27.26 22.72 -5.07
C LEU A 64 -26.99 21.83 -6.29
N ALA A 65 -26.86 22.42 -7.48
CA ALA A 65 -26.46 21.71 -8.70
C ALA A 65 -25.03 21.13 -8.58
N TRP A 66 -24.08 21.91 -8.04
CA TRP A 66 -22.71 21.43 -7.80
C TRP A 66 -22.67 20.29 -6.78
N LEU A 67 -23.41 20.40 -5.67
CA LEU A 67 -23.51 19.34 -4.67
C LEU A 67 -24.09 18.06 -5.28
N ALA A 68 -25.19 18.17 -6.03
CA ALA A 68 -25.80 17.04 -6.72
C ALA A 68 -24.84 16.40 -7.74
N LEU A 69 -24.15 17.21 -8.54
CA LEU A 69 -23.15 16.72 -9.50
C LEU A 69 -22.00 15.99 -8.80
N SER A 70 -21.46 16.58 -7.72
CA SER A 70 -20.36 15.97 -6.96
C SER A 70 -20.78 14.65 -6.30
N ALA A 71 -22.02 14.55 -5.81
CA ALA A 71 -22.56 13.32 -5.26
C ALA A 71 -22.70 12.25 -6.35
N ALA A 72 -23.21 12.62 -7.53
CA ALA A 72 -23.32 11.72 -8.67
C ALA A 72 -21.95 11.17 -9.10
N LEU A 73 -20.93 12.04 -9.19
CA LEU A 73 -19.57 11.62 -9.51
C LEU A 73 -18.98 10.67 -8.46
N ARG A 74 -19.19 10.93 -7.16
CA ARG A 74 -18.75 10.03 -6.08
C ARG A 74 -19.42 8.66 -6.11
N VAL A 75 -20.71 8.61 -6.44
CA VAL A 75 -21.42 7.33 -6.63
C VAL A 75 -20.82 6.58 -7.81
N GLY A 76 -20.49 7.27 -8.91
CA GLY A 76 -19.80 6.68 -10.05
C GLY A 76 -18.44 6.07 -9.69
N GLU A 77 -17.63 6.80 -8.92
CA GLU A 77 -16.33 6.32 -8.41
C GLU A 77 -16.51 5.10 -7.49
N ALA A 78 -17.43 5.17 -6.53
CA ALA A 78 -17.71 4.07 -5.61
C ALA A 78 -18.20 2.81 -6.32
N LEU A 79 -19.04 2.96 -7.35
CA LEU A 79 -19.48 1.86 -8.19
C LEU A 79 -18.31 1.27 -8.99
N ALA A 80 -17.46 2.11 -9.56
CA ALA A 80 -16.28 1.65 -10.30
C ALA A 80 -15.32 0.86 -9.41
N GLU A 81 -15.03 1.33 -8.20
CA GLU A 81 -14.24 0.61 -7.20
C GLU A 81 -14.92 -0.69 -6.76
N GLY A 82 -16.23 -0.66 -6.51
CA GLY A 82 -17.01 -1.85 -6.15
C GLY A 82 -16.97 -2.92 -7.24
N ILE A 83 -17.09 -2.53 -8.51
CA ILE A 83 -16.95 -3.43 -9.66
C ILE A 83 -15.52 -3.97 -9.77
N ALA A 84 -14.51 -3.13 -9.56
CA ALA A 84 -13.11 -3.55 -9.58
C ALA A 84 -12.83 -4.59 -8.49
N LEU A 85 -13.30 -4.36 -7.26
CA LEU A 85 -13.21 -5.31 -6.16
C LEU A 85 -13.97 -6.60 -6.49
N ALA A 86 -15.20 -6.50 -7.01
CA ALA A 86 -15.99 -7.67 -7.38
C ALA A 86 -15.31 -8.53 -8.45
N ARG A 87 -14.56 -7.91 -9.38
CA ARG A 87 -13.74 -8.63 -10.36
C ARG A 87 -12.48 -9.27 -9.77
N ALA A 88 -11.94 -8.72 -8.69
CA ALA A 88 -10.79 -9.27 -7.98
C ALA A 88 -11.16 -10.34 -6.94
N LEU A 89 -12.42 -10.42 -6.52
CA LEU A 89 -12.90 -11.43 -5.55
C LEU A 89 -12.57 -12.88 -5.92
N PRO A 90 -12.69 -13.33 -7.18
CA PRO A 90 -12.30 -14.69 -7.57
C PRO A 90 -10.83 -15.01 -7.29
N ASP A 91 -9.94 -14.02 -7.46
CA ASP A 91 -8.50 -14.16 -7.21
C ASP A 91 -8.18 -14.14 -5.71
N LEU A 92 -9.00 -13.45 -4.91
CA LEU A 92 -8.87 -13.36 -3.45
C LEU A 92 -9.51 -14.54 -2.71
N ARG A 93 -10.50 -15.20 -3.31
CA ARG A 93 -11.23 -16.33 -2.69
C ARG A 93 -10.30 -17.45 -2.21
N PRO A 94 -9.27 -17.90 -2.96
CA PRO A 94 -8.31 -18.89 -2.48
C PRO A 94 -7.53 -18.47 -1.24
N LEU A 95 -7.32 -17.16 -1.04
CA LEU A 95 -6.63 -16.64 0.15
C LEU A 95 -7.55 -16.61 1.37
N LEU A 96 -8.85 -16.39 1.17
CA LEU A 96 -9.87 -16.42 2.24
C LEU A 96 -10.22 -17.85 2.65
N ASP A 97 -10.21 -18.77 1.68
CA ASP A 97 -10.50 -20.20 1.88
C ASP A 97 -9.23 -20.98 2.30
N ALA A 98 -8.06 -20.33 2.34
CA ALA A 98 -6.83 -20.95 2.81
C ALA A 98 -7.01 -21.45 4.26
N PRO A 99 -6.56 -22.68 4.60
CA PRO A 99 -6.61 -23.18 5.96
C PRO A 99 -6.00 -22.16 6.92
N LEU A 100 -6.69 -21.89 8.03
CA LEU A 100 -6.13 -21.07 9.10
C LEU A 100 -4.84 -21.73 9.58
N ASP A 101 -3.78 -20.93 9.68
CA ASP A 101 -2.48 -21.39 10.12
C ASP A 101 -2.59 -22.16 11.46
N PRO A 102 -1.89 -23.29 11.61
CA PRO A 102 -1.96 -24.08 12.83
C PRO A 102 -1.52 -23.25 14.04
N ALA A 103 -2.42 -23.12 15.03
CA ALA A 103 -2.28 -22.23 16.19
C ALA A 103 -1.00 -22.44 17.03
N ASP A 104 -0.36 -23.61 16.94
CA ASP A 104 0.86 -23.98 17.66
C ASP A 104 2.15 -23.81 16.82
N ALA A 105 2.06 -23.22 15.62
CA ALA A 105 3.18 -23.10 14.69
C ALA A 105 3.85 -21.71 14.70
N SER A 106 3.65 -20.89 15.73
CA SER A 106 4.37 -19.62 15.86
C SER A 106 5.89 -19.88 15.98
N PRO A 107 6.72 -19.37 15.06
CA PRO A 107 8.15 -19.31 15.31
C PRO A 107 8.39 -18.33 16.47
N GLY A 108 9.24 -18.70 17.42
CA GLY A 108 9.70 -17.75 18.44
C GLY A 108 10.44 -16.59 17.78
N HIS A 109 10.51 -15.43 18.45
CA HIS A 109 11.17 -14.23 17.91
C HIS A 109 12.69 -14.43 17.66
N ASP A 110 13.30 -15.44 18.29
CA ASP A 110 14.70 -15.84 18.12
C ASP A 110 14.85 -17.08 17.21
N ALA A 111 14.06 -17.15 16.14
CA ALA A 111 14.17 -18.25 15.18
C ALA A 111 15.36 -18.05 14.22
N ALA A 112 16.23 -19.05 14.13
CA ALA A 112 17.21 -19.11 13.05
C ALA A 112 16.48 -19.32 11.70
N VAL A 113 16.95 -18.62 10.67
CA VAL A 113 16.43 -18.72 9.29
C VAL A 113 17.48 -19.39 8.42
N VAL A 114 17.09 -20.46 7.72
CA VAL A 114 17.98 -21.21 6.82
C VAL A 114 17.34 -21.29 5.44
N LEU A 115 18.09 -20.91 4.42
CA LEU A 115 17.74 -21.06 3.01
C LEU A 115 18.61 -22.18 2.44
N GLU A 116 17.98 -23.20 1.86
CA GLU A 116 18.65 -24.37 1.30
C GLU A 116 18.38 -24.45 -0.21
N ASP A 117 19.41 -24.18 -1.03
CA ASP A 117 19.37 -24.25 -2.50
C ASP A 117 18.15 -23.53 -3.13
N LEU A 118 17.81 -22.35 -2.59
CA LEU A 118 16.59 -21.63 -2.94
C LEU A 118 16.63 -21.16 -4.39
N GLY A 119 15.59 -21.51 -5.15
CA GLY A 119 15.38 -21.05 -6.52
C GLY A 119 13.96 -20.53 -6.70
N PHE A 120 13.81 -19.44 -7.46
CA PHE A 120 12.51 -18.86 -7.77
C PHE A 120 12.43 -18.31 -9.19
N ARG A 121 11.28 -18.55 -9.82
CA ARG A 121 10.91 -18.04 -11.15
C ARG A 121 9.51 -17.45 -11.11
N TYR A 122 9.33 -16.32 -11.78
CA TYR A 122 8.00 -15.76 -11.98
C TYR A 122 7.28 -16.51 -13.09
N ASP A 123 5.97 -16.69 -12.93
CA ASP A 123 5.12 -17.32 -13.94
C ASP A 123 5.23 -16.59 -15.28
N GLY A 124 5.38 -17.37 -16.36
CA GLY A 124 5.55 -16.85 -17.71
C GLY A 124 6.98 -16.43 -18.08
N THR A 125 7.97 -16.59 -17.20
CA THR A 125 9.39 -16.30 -17.50
C THR A 125 10.25 -17.57 -17.52
N ALA A 126 11.16 -17.67 -18.49
CA ALA A 126 12.14 -18.76 -18.57
C ALA A 126 13.26 -18.62 -17.54
N ASP A 127 13.59 -17.38 -17.18
CA ASP A 127 14.78 -17.02 -16.41
C ASP A 127 14.57 -17.12 -14.90
N TRP A 128 15.60 -17.55 -14.18
CA TRP A 128 15.62 -17.58 -12.71
C TRP A 128 15.78 -16.17 -12.14
N ALA A 129 14.83 -15.75 -11.30
CA ALA A 129 14.95 -14.52 -10.53
C ALA A 129 15.90 -14.70 -9.33
N LEU A 130 15.94 -15.92 -8.78
CA LEU A 130 16.90 -16.39 -7.80
C LEU A 130 17.29 -17.82 -8.15
N GLU A 131 18.57 -18.14 -8.08
CA GLU A 131 19.08 -19.47 -8.40
C GLU A 131 20.08 -19.92 -7.33
N ARG A 132 19.75 -21.04 -6.66
CA ARG A 132 20.64 -21.76 -5.73
C ARG A 132 21.16 -20.91 -4.56
N VAL A 133 20.30 -20.07 -3.98
CA VAL A 133 20.65 -19.24 -2.83
C VAL A 133 20.64 -20.09 -1.56
N SER A 134 21.79 -20.22 -0.90
CA SER A 134 21.92 -20.90 0.39
C SER A 134 22.51 -19.94 1.43
N LEU A 135 21.84 -19.80 2.56
CA LEU A 135 22.22 -18.86 3.61
C LEU A 135 21.69 -19.34 4.96
N LYS A 136 22.42 -19.10 6.03
CA LYS A 136 21.97 -19.34 7.41
C LYS A 136 22.12 -18.05 8.20
N LEU A 137 21.04 -17.63 8.85
CA LEU A 137 20.97 -16.48 9.74
C LEU A 137 20.59 -16.98 11.13
N VAL A 138 21.37 -16.62 12.14
CA VAL A 138 21.06 -16.88 13.55
C VAL A 138 20.60 -15.60 14.25
N PRO A 139 19.88 -15.71 15.39
CA PRO A 139 19.46 -14.54 16.15
C PRO A 139 20.65 -13.62 16.48
N GLY A 140 20.48 -12.31 16.21
CA GLY A 140 21.53 -11.30 16.35
C GLY A 140 22.33 -11.01 15.08
N ASP A 141 22.23 -11.84 14.05
CA ASP A 141 22.87 -11.57 12.76
C ASP A 141 22.27 -10.36 12.06
N ARG A 142 23.09 -9.68 11.25
CA ARG A 142 22.66 -8.57 10.40
C ARG A 142 23.08 -8.85 8.96
N LEU A 143 22.10 -9.10 8.10
CA LEU A 143 22.29 -9.29 6.67
C LEU A 143 22.01 -7.99 5.91
N ALA A 144 22.94 -7.59 5.05
CA ALA A 144 22.71 -6.54 4.06
C ALA A 144 22.63 -7.19 2.67
N VAL A 145 21.48 -7.04 2.00
CA VAL A 145 21.28 -7.53 0.63
C VAL A 145 21.53 -6.39 -0.35
N VAL A 146 22.63 -6.44 -1.09
CA VAL A 146 23.06 -5.40 -2.04
C VAL A 146 23.24 -5.97 -3.45
N GLY A 147 23.04 -5.15 -4.48
CA GLY A 147 23.20 -5.54 -5.88
C GLY A 147 22.48 -4.61 -6.86
N PRO A 148 22.73 -4.72 -8.17
CA PRO A 148 22.09 -3.91 -9.21
C PRO A 148 20.57 -4.13 -9.29
N SER A 149 19.84 -3.18 -9.88
CA SER A 149 18.39 -3.35 -10.10
C SER A 149 18.12 -4.63 -10.91
N GLY A 150 17.08 -5.39 -10.53
CA GLY A 150 16.75 -6.68 -11.16
C GLY A 150 17.51 -7.90 -10.62
N SER A 151 18.47 -7.75 -9.70
CA SER A 151 19.24 -8.88 -9.15
C SER A 151 18.47 -9.81 -8.18
N GLY A 152 17.14 -9.72 -8.11
CA GLY A 152 16.31 -10.59 -7.25
C GLY A 152 16.19 -10.21 -5.78
N LYS A 153 16.65 -9.02 -5.34
CA LYS A 153 16.61 -8.62 -3.91
C LYS A 153 15.19 -8.56 -3.34
N SER A 154 14.28 -7.88 -4.03
CA SER A 154 12.87 -7.81 -3.62
C SER A 154 12.21 -9.18 -3.69
N THR A 155 12.62 -10.02 -4.65
CA THR A 155 12.17 -11.41 -4.74
C THR A 155 12.60 -12.22 -3.51
N LEU A 156 13.86 -12.08 -3.07
CA LEU A 156 14.36 -12.78 -1.87
C LEU A 156 13.57 -12.39 -0.62
N LEU A 157 13.29 -11.09 -0.47
CA LEU A 157 12.47 -10.58 0.63
C LEU A 157 11.02 -11.09 0.56
N ARG A 158 10.42 -11.16 -0.64
CA ARG A 158 9.07 -11.73 -0.81
C ARG A 158 8.99 -13.19 -0.37
N LEU A 159 9.99 -13.99 -0.73
CA LEU A 159 10.07 -15.40 -0.32
C LEU A 159 10.28 -15.54 1.20
N LEU A 160 11.16 -14.73 1.80
CA LEU A 160 11.37 -14.73 3.25
C LEU A 160 10.12 -14.32 4.03
N LEU A 161 9.29 -13.44 3.46
CA LEU A 161 7.99 -13.04 4.02
C LEU A 161 6.87 -14.05 3.70
N GLY A 162 7.16 -15.12 2.95
CA GLY A 162 6.19 -16.14 2.55
C GLY A 162 5.09 -15.60 1.64
N PHE A 163 5.35 -14.56 0.83
CA PHE A 163 4.37 -14.05 -0.13
C PHE A 163 4.23 -14.95 -1.37
N ASP A 164 5.30 -15.66 -1.72
CA ASP A 164 5.33 -16.61 -2.82
C ASP A 164 6.06 -17.88 -2.34
N PRO A 165 5.63 -19.09 -2.75
CA PRO A 165 6.36 -20.32 -2.48
C PRO A 165 7.63 -20.39 -3.33
N ALA A 166 8.66 -21.09 -2.83
CA ALA A 166 9.88 -21.29 -3.59
C ALA A 166 9.65 -22.29 -4.74
N THR A 167 10.18 -22.01 -5.93
CA THR A 167 10.12 -22.96 -7.06
C THR A 167 11.05 -24.17 -6.83
N ARG A 168 12.15 -23.95 -6.09
CA ARG A 168 13.14 -24.97 -5.73
C ARG A 168 13.73 -24.66 -4.35
N GLY A 169 14.11 -25.71 -3.64
CA GLY A 169 14.71 -25.60 -2.31
C GLY A 169 13.64 -25.32 -1.25
N ARG A 170 14.05 -24.83 -0.09
CA ARG A 170 13.13 -24.50 1.01
C ARG A 170 13.71 -23.44 1.94
N ILE A 171 12.82 -22.80 2.69
CA ILE A 171 13.15 -21.85 3.76
C ILE A 171 12.74 -22.51 5.07
N LEU A 172 13.66 -22.60 6.01
CA LEU A 172 13.43 -23.13 7.35
C LEU A 172 13.47 -21.99 8.36
N VAL A 173 12.44 -21.89 9.20
CA VAL A 173 12.37 -20.97 10.34
C VAL A 173 12.24 -21.79 11.60
N ALA A 174 13.20 -21.63 12.54
CA ALA A 174 13.30 -22.47 13.73
C ALA A 174 13.31 -23.99 13.40
N GLY A 175 13.87 -24.37 12.25
CA GLY A 175 13.94 -25.75 11.79
C GLY A 175 12.66 -26.32 11.16
N ARG A 176 11.57 -25.54 11.07
CA ARG A 176 10.32 -25.92 10.36
C ARG A 176 10.26 -25.24 9.00
N ASN A 177 9.65 -25.88 8.01
CA ASN A 177 9.47 -25.26 6.69
C ASN A 177 8.56 -24.04 6.80
N LEU A 178 8.92 -22.94 6.14
CA LEU A 178 8.15 -21.70 6.12
C LEU A 178 6.71 -21.91 5.59
N GLU A 179 6.52 -22.91 4.72
CA GLU A 179 5.19 -23.28 4.20
C GLU A 179 4.31 -24.04 5.22
N GLU A 180 4.89 -24.48 6.34
CA GLU A 180 4.23 -25.27 7.38
C GLU A 180 4.03 -24.48 8.70
N ILE A 181 4.48 -23.22 8.76
CA ILE A 181 4.35 -22.38 9.95
C ILE A 181 3.25 -21.33 9.79
N ASP A 182 2.82 -20.76 10.91
CA ASP A 182 1.93 -19.61 10.90
C ASP A 182 2.63 -18.38 10.30
N LEU A 183 2.28 -18.06 9.05
CA LEU A 183 2.86 -16.95 8.30
C LEU A 183 2.46 -15.61 8.92
N ARG A 184 1.28 -15.52 9.54
CA ARG A 184 0.85 -14.31 10.23
C ARG A 184 1.70 -14.05 11.46
N ALA A 185 1.94 -15.07 12.27
CA ALA A 185 2.82 -15.00 13.43
C ALA A 185 4.27 -14.70 13.03
N TRP A 186 4.76 -15.33 11.95
CA TRP A 186 6.09 -15.04 11.40
C TRP A 186 6.24 -13.58 10.99
N ARG A 187 5.28 -13.05 10.21
CA ARG A 187 5.29 -11.65 9.76
C ARG A 187 5.13 -10.66 10.91
N ALA A 188 4.40 -11.01 11.97
CA ALA A 188 4.29 -10.17 13.15
C ALA A 188 5.64 -9.95 13.88
N GLY A 189 6.56 -10.91 13.76
CA GLY A 189 7.93 -10.79 14.27
C GLY A 189 8.87 -9.95 13.37
N ILE A 190 8.43 -9.58 12.17
CA ILE A 190 9.25 -8.82 11.20
C ILE A 190 8.82 -7.34 11.22
N GLY A 191 9.71 -6.48 11.69
CA GLY A 191 9.55 -5.03 11.57
C GLY A 191 10.05 -4.53 10.21
N VAL A 192 9.21 -3.76 9.51
CA VAL A 192 9.54 -3.02 8.27
C VAL A 192 9.76 -1.55 8.60
#